data_AF-A0A9E2BGY6-F1
#
_entry.id   AF-A0A9E2BGY6-F1
#
_cell.length_a   1.000
_cell.length_b   1.000
_cell.length_c   1.000
_cell.angle_alpha   90.00
_cell.angle_beta   90.00
_cell.angle_gamma   90.00
#
_symmetry.space_group_name_H-M   'P 1'
#
loop_
_entity.id
_entity.type
_entity.pdbx_description
1 polymer ?
#
loop_
_entity_poly.entity_id
_entity_poly.type
_entity_poly.pdbx_seq_one_letter_code
_entity_poly.pdbx_strand_id
1 'polypeptide(L)'
;MKLTKKRFLGLVVVCFIILSGYYSLLHLRSDEITPDKVIYERPVHDKLPREIQNWIGDSKELFLSQKRVFEGNTYILVTWGRKNTAGYSVKIDEVFNENSKLVLSMLFENPPADSMVAQVLTFPYDLIVIDYEVSEVEFRSKEIEEYIPSLVGVPYVKGICAQSANIKLFEPSFSGTKKRNIHVDGIIWVFEATYQYRIVDFNGVEVVSGFSMAKAGGPDWGYFNLFLTIPETAPKGEYSLEVFTLSFKDGSKQDTVRVIFNIE
;
A
#
# COMPACT_ATOMS: atom_id res chain seq x y z
N MET A 1 -43.37 -43.62 -35.09
CA MET A 1 -44.29 -42.66 -34.42
C MET A 1 -44.27 -41.34 -35.18
N LYS A 2 -45.24 -41.09 -36.08
CA LYS A 2 -45.28 -39.87 -36.92
C LYS A 2 -45.72 -38.68 -36.05
N LEU A 3 -44.78 -37.84 -35.61
CA LEU A 3 -45.15 -36.52 -35.08
C LEU A 3 -45.79 -35.74 -36.23
N THR A 4 -47.09 -35.45 -36.11
CA THR A 4 -47.81 -34.61 -37.07
C THR A 4 -47.22 -33.20 -37.05
N LYS A 5 -47.00 -32.58 -38.23
CA LYS A 5 -46.35 -31.25 -38.37
C LYS A 5 -46.94 -30.17 -37.43
N LYS A 6 -48.21 -30.26 -37.06
CA LYS A 6 -48.87 -29.36 -36.08
C LYS A 6 -48.34 -29.53 -34.64
N ARG A 7 -47.97 -30.74 -34.21
CA ARG A 7 -47.39 -31.00 -32.87
C ARG A 7 -45.93 -30.55 -32.76
N PHE A 8 -45.18 -30.60 -33.86
CA PHE A 8 -43.80 -30.09 -33.90
C PHE A 8 -43.77 -28.55 -33.86
N LEU A 9 -44.67 -27.89 -34.60
CA LEU A 9 -44.76 -26.43 -34.61
C LEU A 9 -45.15 -25.87 -33.22
N GLY A 10 -46.09 -26.52 -32.52
CA GLY A 10 -46.47 -26.11 -31.16
C GLY A 10 -45.32 -26.23 -30.15
N LEU A 11 -44.47 -27.24 -30.28
CA LEU A 11 -43.35 -27.46 -29.35
C LEU A 11 -42.21 -26.45 -29.55
N VAL A 12 -41.94 -26.06 -30.80
CA VAL A 12 -40.97 -24.99 -31.11
C VAL A 12 -41.42 -23.64 -30.57
N VAL A 13 -42.71 -23.29 -30.70
CA VAL A 13 -43.26 -22.04 -30.17
C VAL A 13 -43.17 -21.98 -28.64
N VAL A 14 -43.46 -23.10 -27.95
CA VAL A 14 -43.32 -23.17 -26.48
C VAL A 14 -41.86 -23.01 -26.05
N CYS A 15 -40.90 -23.63 -26.75
CA CYS A 15 -39.47 -23.44 -26.47
C CYS A 15 -39.03 -21.99 -26.66
N PHE A 16 -39.53 -21.28 -27.68
CA PHE A 16 -39.22 -19.85 -27.88
C PHE A 16 -39.82 -18.94 -26.79
N ILE A 17 -41.02 -19.26 -26.28
CA ILE A 17 -41.64 -18.51 -25.18
C ILE A 17 -40.87 -18.76 -23.87
N ILE A 18 -40.41 -19.99 -23.62
CA ILE A 18 -39.58 -20.32 -22.45
C ILE A 18 -38.20 -19.67 -22.59
N LEU A 19 -37.58 -19.68 -23.77
CA LEU A 19 -36.28 -19.03 -23.99
C LEU A 19 -36.36 -17.51 -23.86
N SER A 20 -37.40 -16.88 -24.44
CA SER A 20 -37.61 -15.43 -24.33
C SER A 20 -38.03 -15.02 -22.92
N GLY A 21 -38.82 -15.84 -22.24
CA GLY A 21 -39.10 -15.70 -20.81
C GLY A 21 -37.83 -15.82 -19.97
N TYR A 22 -36.94 -16.76 -20.26
CA TYR A 22 -35.66 -16.93 -19.57
C TYR A 22 -34.68 -15.79 -19.87
N TYR A 23 -34.61 -15.31 -21.11
CA TYR A 23 -33.85 -14.12 -21.49
C TYR A 23 -34.40 -12.87 -20.80
N SER A 24 -35.73 -12.74 -20.71
CA SER A 24 -36.38 -11.63 -19.99
C SER A 24 -36.16 -11.73 -18.49
N LEU A 25 -36.16 -12.93 -17.91
CA LEU A 25 -35.85 -13.18 -16.50
C LEU A 25 -34.36 -12.94 -16.17
N LEU A 26 -33.46 -13.24 -17.12
CA LEU A 26 -32.03 -12.92 -17.03
C LEU A 26 -31.77 -11.41 -17.18
N HIS A 27 -32.49 -10.71 -18.07
CA HIS A 27 -32.43 -9.26 -18.20
C HIS A 27 -33.09 -8.52 -17.03
N LEU A 28 -34.15 -9.07 -16.43
CA LEU A 28 -34.76 -8.55 -15.20
C LEU A 28 -33.91 -8.82 -13.95
N ARG A 29 -32.85 -9.63 -14.04
CA ARG A 29 -31.89 -9.89 -12.96
C ARG A 29 -30.61 -9.06 -13.06
N SER A 30 -30.54 -8.13 -14.01
CA SER A 30 -29.59 -7.03 -13.96
C SER A 30 -30.35 -5.76 -13.55
N ASP A 31 -30.89 -5.75 -12.33
CA ASP A 31 -30.98 -4.47 -11.65
C ASP A 31 -29.53 -3.98 -11.58
N GLU A 32 -29.20 -2.89 -12.28
CA GLU A 32 -27.98 -2.15 -12.02
C GLU A 32 -28.02 -1.80 -10.53
N ILE A 33 -27.34 -2.59 -9.71
CA ILE A 33 -27.11 -2.26 -8.30
C ILE A 33 -26.29 -0.98 -8.37
N THR A 34 -26.96 0.17 -8.28
CA THR A 34 -26.27 1.43 -8.08
C THR A 34 -25.50 1.26 -6.79
N PRO A 35 -24.16 1.26 -6.83
CA PRO A 35 -23.37 0.99 -5.65
C PRO A 35 -23.73 2.01 -4.56
N ASP A 36 -23.89 1.54 -3.32
CA ASP A 36 -24.28 2.38 -2.19
C ASP A 36 -23.17 3.40 -1.92
N LYS A 37 -23.35 4.60 -2.47
CA LYS A 37 -22.32 5.64 -2.51
C LYS A 37 -22.10 6.20 -1.11
N VAL A 38 -20.85 6.21 -0.69
CA VAL A 38 -20.46 6.70 0.64
C VAL A 38 -20.18 8.20 0.59
N ILE A 39 -20.68 8.92 1.59
CA ILE A 39 -20.40 10.33 1.79
C ILE A 39 -19.04 10.45 2.49
N TYR A 40 -18.20 11.33 1.98
CA TYR A 40 -16.88 11.61 2.52
C TYR A 40 -16.55 13.08 2.34
N GLU A 41 -15.61 13.58 3.12
CA GLU A 41 -15.12 14.96 3.03
C GLU A 41 -13.64 14.99 2.65
N ARG A 42 -13.21 16.08 2.00
CA ARG A 42 -11.80 16.39 1.80
C ARG A 42 -11.37 17.45 2.81
N PRO A 43 -10.65 17.07 3.88
CA PRO A 43 -10.29 18.01 4.92
C PRO A 43 -9.23 19.00 4.44
N VAL A 44 -9.27 20.22 4.98
CA VAL A 44 -8.21 21.23 4.76
C VAL A 44 -6.96 20.81 5.54
N HIS A 45 -5.81 20.69 4.87
CA HIS A 45 -4.59 20.14 5.45
C HIS A 45 -4.19 20.78 6.80
N ASP A 46 -4.16 22.11 6.87
CA ASP A 46 -3.73 22.84 8.06
C ASP A 46 -4.68 22.69 9.26
N LYS A 47 -5.90 22.17 9.02
CA LYS A 47 -6.90 21.90 10.06
C LYS A 47 -6.86 20.45 10.56
N LEU A 48 -6.06 19.59 9.94
CA LEU A 48 -5.95 18.19 10.34
C LEU A 48 -5.25 18.05 11.70
N PRO A 49 -5.57 17.00 12.48
CA PRO A 49 -4.76 16.62 13.64
C PRO A 49 -3.29 16.42 13.24
N ARG A 50 -2.37 16.80 14.12
CA ARG A 50 -0.92 16.75 13.85
C ARG A 50 -0.45 15.34 13.49
N GLU A 51 -1.05 14.34 14.11
CA GLU A 51 -0.81 12.92 13.86
C GLU A 51 -1.12 12.52 12.42
N ILE A 52 -2.19 13.09 11.84
CA ILE A 52 -2.59 12.85 10.44
C ILE A 52 -1.68 13.64 9.49
N GLN A 53 -1.32 14.88 9.82
CA GLN A 53 -0.36 15.67 9.03
C GLN A 53 1.00 14.97 8.93
N ASN A 54 1.54 14.49 10.05
CA ASN A 54 2.80 13.75 10.09
C ASN A 54 2.71 12.48 9.21
N TRP A 55 1.60 11.73 9.34
CA TRP A 55 1.39 10.52 8.55
C TRP A 55 1.33 10.78 7.04
N ILE A 56 0.70 11.88 6.60
CA ILE A 56 0.77 12.32 5.20
C ILE A 56 2.22 12.62 4.81
N GLY A 57 2.94 13.35 5.67
CA GLY A 57 4.34 13.70 5.47
C GLY A 57 5.25 12.48 5.29
N ASP A 58 5.08 11.46 6.12
CA ASP A 58 5.82 10.19 6.06
C ASP A 58 5.46 9.36 4.81
N SER A 59 4.26 9.56 4.27
CA SER A 59 3.70 8.67 3.23
C SER A 59 3.80 9.23 1.82
N LYS A 60 3.80 10.56 1.63
CA LYS A 60 3.67 11.22 0.32
C LYS A 60 4.75 10.85 -0.71
N GLU A 61 5.90 10.36 -0.25
CA GLU A 61 6.98 9.93 -1.14
C GLU A 61 6.81 8.50 -1.66
N LEU A 62 5.90 7.73 -1.05
CA LEU A 62 5.59 6.35 -1.41
C LEU A 62 4.50 6.33 -2.48
N PHE A 63 4.56 5.34 -3.38
CA PHE A 63 3.38 4.92 -4.12
C PHE A 63 2.62 3.92 -3.25
N LEU A 64 1.52 4.38 -2.65
CA LEU A 64 0.82 3.65 -1.60
C LEU A 64 -0.61 4.15 -1.41
N SER A 65 -1.50 3.21 -1.13
CA SER A 65 -2.85 3.43 -0.60
C SER A 65 -2.95 2.85 0.80
N GLN A 66 -3.56 3.60 1.73
CA GLN A 66 -3.68 3.17 3.11
C GLN A 66 -4.83 3.85 3.82
N LYS A 67 -5.30 3.19 4.87
CA LYS A 67 -6.37 3.66 5.75
C LYS A 67 -5.82 3.84 7.15
N ARG A 68 -6.25 4.90 7.83
CA ARG A 68 -5.97 5.10 9.25
C ARG A 68 -7.23 5.54 9.99
N VAL A 69 -7.56 4.81 11.04
CA VAL A 69 -8.61 5.22 11.99
C VAL A 69 -7.98 6.12 13.04
N PHE A 70 -8.59 7.28 13.28
CA PHE A 70 -8.14 8.24 14.30
C PHE A 70 -9.34 9.02 14.82
N GLU A 71 -9.53 9.03 16.14
CA GLU A 71 -10.64 9.72 16.82
C GLU A 71 -12.03 9.35 16.26
N GLY A 72 -12.26 8.06 16.00
CA GLY A 72 -13.54 7.55 15.47
C GLY A 72 -13.78 7.79 13.98
N ASN A 73 -12.90 8.53 13.31
CA ASN A 73 -12.98 8.81 11.87
C ASN A 73 -12.02 7.89 11.09
N THR A 74 -12.41 7.54 9.87
CA THR A 74 -11.54 6.84 8.92
C THR A 74 -10.94 7.82 7.94
N TYR A 75 -9.62 7.94 7.96
CA TYR A 75 -8.84 8.67 6.97
C TYR A 75 -8.34 7.71 5.90
N ILE A 76 -8.50 8.08 4.63
CA ILE A 76 -8.03 7.28 3.50
C ILE A 76 -7.10 8.14 2.66
N LEU A 77 -5.85 7.70 2.58
CA LEU A 77 -4.77 8.41 1.92
C LEU A 77 -4.28 7.59 0.73
N VAL A 78 -4.25 8.22 -0.43
CA VAL A 78 -3.64 7.66 -1.63
C VAL A 78 -2.55 8.61 -2.11
N THR A 79 -1.37 8.05 -2.33
CA THR A 79 -0.13 8.76 -2.66
C THR A 79 0.47 8.15 -3.91
N TRP A 80 0.96 8.96 -4.84
CA TRP A 80 1.58 8.49 -6.09
C TRP A 80 3.12 8.53 -6.07
N GLY A 81 3.67 8.80 -4.88
CA GLY A 81 5.08 8.99 -4.66
C GLY A 81 5.66 10.23 -5.31
N ARG A 82 6.98 10.36 -5.19
CA ARG A 82 7.73 11.48 -5.77
C ARG A 82 7.66 11.47 -7.30
N LYS A 83 7.32 12.62 -7.90
CA LYS A 83 7.41 12.88 -9.34
C LYS A 83 8.43 13.99 -9.60
N ASN A 84 9.15 13.87 -10.72
CA ASN A 84 10.23 14.81 -11.08
C ASN A 84 9.75 16.01 -11.90
N THR A 85 8.47 16.03 -12.28
CA THR A 85 7.84 17.14 -12.99
C THR A 85 6.47 17.46 -12.41
N ALA A 86 5.94 18.63 -12.74
CA ALA A 86 4.56 19.00 -12.46
C ALA A 86 3.55 18.31 -13.40
N GLY A 87 2.28 18.33 -13.01
CA GLY A 87 1.16 17.87 -13.85
C GLY A 87 0.68 16.45 -13.59
N TYR A 88 1.27 15.74 -12.62
CA TYR A 88 0.73 14.49 -12.10
C TYR A 88 -0.32 14.77 -11.02
N SER A 89 -1.45 14.07 -11.06
CA SER A 89 -2.49 14.10 -10.02
C SER A 89 -2.95 12.69 -9.66
N VAL A 90 -3.41 12.54 -8.42
CA VAL A 90 -4.18 11.37 -7.97
C VAL A 90 -5.42 11.87 -7.28
N LYS A 91 -6.54 11.18 -7.48
CA LYS A 91 -7.83 11.53 -6.88
C LYS A 91 -8.62 10.28 -6.49
N ILE A 92 -9.21 10.31 -5.31
CA ILE A 92 -10.23 9.35 -4.89
C ILE A 92 -11.56 9.78 -5.53
N ASP A 93 -11.94 9.14 -6.64
CA ASP A 93 -13.06 9.63 -7.44
C ASP A 93 -14.41 9.13 -6.92
N GLU A 94 -14.52 7.84 -6.65
CA GLU A 94 -15.72 7.21 -6.11
C GLU A 94 -15.40 6.37 -4.88
N VAL A 95 -16.37 6.33 -3.96
CA VAL A 95 -16.33 5.54 -2.75
C VAL A 95 -17.71 4.93 -2.58
N PHE A 96 -17.78 3.62 -2.43
CA PHE A 96 -19.05 2.91 -2.29
C PHE A 96 -18.91 1.63 -1.47
N ASN A 97 -20.01 1.21 -0.88
CA ASN A 97 -20.08 -0.07 -0.18
C ASN A 97 -20.33 -1.20 -1.18
N GLU A 98 -19.55 -2.27 -1.07
CA GLU A 98 -19.72 -3.50 -1.85
C GLU A 98 -19.41 -4.67 -0.93
N ASN A 99 -20.32 -5.66 -0.79
CA ASN A 99 -20.04 -6.89 -0.04
C ASN A 99 -19.49 -6.66 1.40
N SER A 100 -20.00 -5.67 2.12
CA SER A 100 -19.54 -5.28 3.48
C SER A 100 -18.13 -4.69 3.59
N LYS A 101 -17.51 -4.32 2.47
CA LYS A 101 -16.26 -3.54 2.40
C LYS A 101 -16.47 -2.22 1.68
N LEU A 102 -15.61 -1.26 1.97
CA LEU A 102 -15.58 0.02 1.28
C LEU A 102 -14.67 -0.09 0.05
N VAL A 103 -15.22 0.08 -1.14
CA VAL A 103 -14.44 0.10 -2.38
C VAL A 103 -14.20 1.54 -2.79
N LEU A 104 -12.94 1.84 -3.11
CA LEU A 104 -12.51 3.15 -3.55
C LEU A 104 -11.92 3.10 -4.95
N SER A 105 -12.44 3.92 -5.85
CA SER A 105 -11.98 4.04 -7.23
C SER A 105 -11.07 5.25 -7.41
N MET A 106 -9.82 5.01 -7.75
CA MET A 106 -8.77 6.01 -7.93
C MET A 106 -8.62 6.42 -9.37
N LEU A 107 -8.37 7.70 -9.57
CA LEU A 107 -7.98 8.28 -10.84
C LEU A 107 -6.55 8.81 -10.73
N PHE A 108 -5.64 8.32 -11.57
CA PHE A 108 -4.27 8.77 -11.68
C PHE A 108 -4.09 9.43 -13.06
N GLU A 109 -3.71 10.71 -13.08
CA GLU A 109 -3.60 11.45 -14.34
C GLU A 109 -2.16 11.87 -14.58
N ASN A 110 -1.60 11.45 -15.71
CA ASN A 110 -0.31 11.93 -16.18
C ASN A 110 -0.45 13.36 -16.74
N PRO A 111 0.63 14.16 -16.73
CA PRO A 111 0.63 15.38 -17.53
C PRO A 111 0.35 15.04 -19.00
N PRO A 112 -0.36 15.89 -19.76
CA PRO A 112 -0.60 15.66 -21.18
C PRO A 112 0.73 15.45 -21.93
N ALA A 113 0.78 14.46 -22.82
CA ALA A 113 2.01 13.99 -23.47
C ALA A 113 2.81 15.11 -24.18
N ASP A 114 2.12 16.11 -24.71
CA ASP A 114 2.71 17.24 -25.45
C ASP A 114 2.78 18.54 -24.63
N SER A 115 2.48 18.49 -23.33
CA SER A 115 2.51 19.68 -22.48
C SER A 115 3.93 20.02 -22.03
N MET A 116 4.28 21.30 -22.07
CA MET A 116 5.47 21.79 -21.39
C MET A 116 5.21 21.74 -19.87
N VAL A 117 5.89 20.83 -19.17
CA VAL A 117 5.80 20.69 -17.72
C VAL A 117 6.99 21.33 -17.01
N ALA A 118 6.74 21.94 -15.86
CA ALA A 118 7.79 22.45 -15.00
C ALA A 118 8.62 21.30 -14.40
N GLN A 119 9.94 21.46 -14.38
CA GLN A 119 10.89 20.50 -13.78
C GLN A 119 11.02 20.75 -12.27
N VAL A 120 9.96 20.43 -11.53
CA VAL A 120 9.88 20.58 -10.08
C VAL A 120 9.44 19.28 -9.44
N LEU A 121 10.02 18.98 -8.27
CA LEU A 121 9.61 17.83 -7.47
C LEU A 121 8.19 18.03 -6.95
N THR A 122 7.33 17.04 -7.20
CA THR A 122 5.95 17.04 -6.71
C THR A 122 5.62 15.72 -6.01
N PHE A 123 4.60 15.73 -5.15
CA PHE A 123 4.16 14.59 -4.36
C PHE A 123 2.63 14.50 -4.44
N PRO A 124 2.06 13.97 -5.54
CA PRO A 124 0.62 13.89 -5.70
C PRO A 124 0.00 12.98 -4.63
N TYR A 125 -1.01 13.48 -3.93
CA TYR A 125 -1.81 12.71 -3.00
C TYR A 125 -3.24 13.24 -2.95
N ASP A 126 -4.17 12.37 -2.54
CA ASP A 126 -5.53 12.76 -2.14
C ASP A 126 -5.84 12.14 -0.77
N LEU A 127 -6.62 12.87 0.01
CA LEU A 127 -7.03 12.48 1.35
C LEU A 127 -8.52 12.74 1.51
N ILE A 128 -9.24 11.70 1.90
CA ILE A 128 -10.63 11.83 2.34
C ILE A 128 -10.77 11.39 3.80
N VAL A 129 -11.82 11.89 4.44
CA VAL A 129 -12.26 11.46 5.76
C VAL A 129 -13.71 11.00 5.70
N ILE A 130 -13.99 9.94 6.45
CA ILE A 130 -15.31 9.37 6.67
C ILE A 130 -15.55 9.39 8.18
N ASP A 131 -16.73 9.83 8.60
CA ASP A 131 -17.08 10.11 10.00
C ASP A 131 -17.45 8.85 10.83
N TYR A 132 -16.99 7.69 10.39
CA TYR A 132 -17.12 6.41 11.08
C TYR A 132 -15.94 5.49 10.81
N GLU A 133 -15.77 4.49 11.67
CA GLU A 133 -14.72 3.48 11.54
C GLU A 133 -15.07 2.45 10.46
N VAL A 134 -14.18 2.29 9.48
CA VAL A 134 -14.27 1.29 8.42
C VAL A 134 -13.29 0.17 8.72
N SER A 135 -13.71 -1.09 8.65
CA SER A 135 -12.86 -2.26 8.91
C SER A 135 -12.05 -2.69 7.69
N GLU A 136 -12.67 -2.74 6.51
CA GLU A 136 -12.07 -3.27 5.28
C GLU A 136 -12.23 -2.27 4.13
N VAL A 137 -11.15 -2.08 3.38
CA VAL A 137 -11.10 -1.22 2.19
C VAL A 137 -10.49 -1.98 1.04
N GLU A 138 -10.98 -1.71 -0.18
CA GLU A 138 -10.37 -2.16 -1.42
C GLU A 138 -10.09 -0.95 -2.31
N PHE A 139 -8.88 -0.87 -2.84
CA PHE A 139 -8.48 0.18 -3.76
C PHE A 139 -8.49 -0.36 -5.19
N ARG A 140 -9.20 0.33 -6.08
CA ARG A 140 -9.29 0.00 -7.51
C ARG A 140 -8.85 1.22 -8.33
N SER A 141 -8.17 1.00 -9.44
CA SER A 141 -7.88 2.06 -10.41
C SER A 141 -9.00 2.13 -11.46
N LYS A 142 -9.41 3.34 -11.88
CA LYS A 142 -10.44 3.56 -12.90
C LYS A 142 -9.94 3.40 -14.33
N GLU A 143 -8.73 3.89 -14.61
CA GLU A 143 -8.27 4.08 -15.99
C GLU A 143 -7.08 3.19 -16.36
N ILE A 144 -6.29 2.80 -15.36
CA ILE A 144 -5.09 2.00 -15.56
C ILE A 144 -5.35 0.65 -14.91
N GLU A 145 -5.06 -0.47 -15.58
CA GLU A 145 -4.91 -1.80 -14.95
C GLU A 145 -3.64 -1.85 -14.06
N GLU A 146 -3.35 -0.76 -13.36
CA GLU A 146 -2.23 -0.64 -12.45
C GLU A 146 -2.69 -1.05 -11.07
N TYR A 147 -1.98 -2.04 -10.51
CA TYR A 147 -2.14 -2.42 -9.13
C TYR A 147 -1.72 -1.25 -8.23
N ILE A 148 -2.56 -0.88 -7.27
CA ILE A 148 -2.27 0.18 -6.30
C ILE A 148 -1.70 -0.48 -5.04
N PRO A 149 -0.41 -0.26 -4.69
CA PRO A 149 0.19 -0.87 -3.52
C PRO A 149 -0.56 -0.52 -2.23
N SER A 150 -0.63 -1.48 -1.32
CA SER A 150 -1.13 -1.31 0.05
C SER A 150 -0.07 -1.78 1.06
N LEU A 151 -0.42 -1.74 2.36
CA LEU A 151 0.39 -2.23 3.46
C LEU A 151 -0.10 -3.62 3.91
N VAL A 152 0.81 -4.58 3.99
CA VAL A 152 0.52 -5.91 4.53
C VAL A 152 1.24 -6.11 5.85
N GLY A 153 0.49 -6.40 6.91
CA GLY A 153 1.03 -6.70 8.25
C GLY A 153 1.25 -5.48 9.15
N VAL A 154 0.93 -4.26 8.66
CA VAL A 154 0.92 -3.03 9.46
C VAL A 154 -0.26 -2.16 9.01
N PRO A 155 -0.99 -1.49 9.93
CA PRO A 155 -2.20 -0.78 9.55
C PRO A 155 -1.94 0.53 8.78
N TYR A 156 -0.81 1.18 9.03
CA TYR A 156 -0.39 2.43 8.40
C TYR A 156 1.11 2.65 8.62
N VAL A 157 1.72 3.56 7.85
CA VAL A 157 3.13 3.98 8.03
C VAL A 157 3.34 4.63 9.41
N LYS A 158 4.20 4.05 10.26
CA LYS A 158 4.35 4.43 11.69
C LYS A 158 5.46 5.46 11.99
N GLY A 159 5.66 6.44 11.10
CA GLY A 159 6.76 7.39 11.23
C GLY A 159 8.08 6.79 10.76
N ILE A 160 8.71 7.43 9.77
CA ILE A 160 9.92 6.88 9.14
C ILE A 160 11.16 7.47 9.82
N CYS A 161 11.99 6.64 10.43
CA CYS A 161 13.22 7.07 11.11
C CYS A 161 14.47 7.00 10.21
N ALA A 162 14.46 6.11 9.21
CA ALA A 162 15.49 5.98 8.19
C ALA A 162 14.91 5.28 6.95
N GLN A 163 15.48 5.55 5.77
CA GLN A 163 14.92 5.05 4.52
C GLN A 163 15.89 4.96 3.35
N SER A 164 15.53 4.09 2.41
CA SER A 164 15.98 4.01 1.02
C SER A 164 14.75 4.01 0.10
N ALA A 165 14.93 3.79 -1.21
CA ALA A 165 13.82 3.74 -2.15
C ALA A 165 12.79 2.67 -1.75
N ASN A 166 13.24 1.45 -1.45
CA ASN A 166 12.35 0.31 -1.19
C ASN A 166 12.28 -0.14 0.27
N ILE A 167 13.08 0.41 1.19
CA ILE A 167 13.02 0.06 2.61
C ILE A 167 12.77 1.31 3.44
N LYS A 168 11.77 1.26 4.33
CA LYS A 168 11.46 2.30 5.33
C LYS A 168 11.52 1.69 6.72
N LEU A 169 12.36 2.22 7.60
CA LEU A 169 12.42 1.80 9.00
C LEU A 169 11.53 2.71 9.85
N PHE A 170 10.78 2.11 10.77
CA PHE A 170 10.05 2.83 11.81
C PHE A 170 10.86 2.84 13.11
N GLU A 171 11.46 1.69 13.45
CA GLU A 171 12.41 1.54 14.55
C GLU A 171 13.71 0.87 14.08
N PRO A 172 14.84 1.14 14.79
CA PRO A 172 14.98 2.01 15.95
C PRO A 172 15.11 3.50 15.59
N SER A 173 14.57 4.38 16.43
CA SER A 173 14.91 5.82 16.36
C SER A 173 16.28 6.09 16.99
N PHE A 174 17.06 6.98 16.38
CA PHE A 174 18.51 7.14 16.62
C PHE A 174 18.87 8.02 17.83
N SER A 175 17.96 8.21 18.78
CA SER A 175 18.27 8.97 19.99
C SER A 175 18.73 8.05 21.13
N GLY A 176 19.82 8.44 21.79
CA GLY A 176 20.31 7.87 23.04
C GLY A 176 21.08 6.55 22.93
N THR A 177 21.61 6.13 24.07
CA THR A 177 22.24 4.82 24.28
C THR A 177 21.23 3.69 24.11
N LYS A 178 21.61 2.65 23.36
CA LYS A 178 20.78 1.46 23.17
C LYS A 178 21.28 0.32 24.05
N LYS A 179 20.32 -0.55 24.41
CA LYS A 179 20.62 -1.87 24.98
C LYS A 179 21.13 -2.79 23.87
N ARG A 180 21.78 -3.89 24.24
CA ARG A 180 22.22 -4.93 23.28
C ARG A 180 21.07 -5.62 22.53
N ASN A 181 19.85 -5.53 23.04
CA ASN A 181 18.64 -5.99 22.35
C ASN A 181 18.04 -4.84 21.54
N ILE A 182 18.06 -4.97 20.22
CA ILE A 182 17.60 -3.98 19.26
C ILE A 182 16.34 -4.52 18.59
N HIS A 183 15.25 -3.77 18.70
CA HIS A 183 14.06 -3.98 17.89
C HIS A 183 14.17 -3.17 16.60
N VAL A 184 13.89 -3.82 15.48
CA VAL A 184 13.92 -3.23 14.15
C VAL A 184 12.62 -3.59 13.46
N ASP A 185 11.85 -2.59 13.07
CA ASP A 185 10.63 -2.79 12.28
C ASP A 185 10.49 -1.73 11.20
N GLY A 186 9.68 -2.05 10.20
CA GLY A 186 9.59 -1.23 9.01
C GLY A 186 8.76 -1.89 7.92
N ILE A 187 8.77 -1.27 6.75
CA ILE A 187 8.13 -1.79 5.54
C ILE A 187 9.13 -1.87 4.41
N ILE A 188 8.92 -2.84 3.53
CA ILE A 188 9.75 -3.08 2.36
C ILE A 188 8.91 -3.36 1.12
N TRP A 189 9.34 -2.84 -0.03
CA TRP A 189 8.78 -3.13 -1.33
C TRP A 189 9.79 -3.92 -2.19
N VAL A 190 9.76 -5.24 -2.07
CA VAL A 190 10.67 -6.15 -2.80
C VAL A 190 9.92 -7.40 -3.23
N PHE A 191 10.14 -7.90 -4.45
CA PHE A 191 9.34 -8.98 -5.04
C PHE A 191 9.32 -10.27 -4.19
N GLU A 192 10.48 -10.69 -3.67
CA GLU A 192 10.60 -11.95 -2.90
C GLU A 192 10.39 -11.77 -1.39
N ALA A 193 9.92 -10.60 -0.95
CA ALA A 193 9.78 -10.21 0.46
C ALA A 193 11.07 -10.32 1.31
N THR A 194 12.21 -10.65 0.70
CA THR A 194 13.42 -11.04 1.42
C THR A 194 14.38 -9.85 1.55
N TYR A 195 14.91 -9.67 2.75
CA TYR A 195 15.91 -8.65 3.05
C TYR A 195 17.02 -9.24 3.92
N GLN A 196 18.14 -8.55 3.93
CA GLN A 196 19.32 -8.88 4.70
C GLN A 196 19.55 -7.81 5.76
N TYR A 197 20.20 -8.20 6.85
CA TYR A 197 20.59 -7.29 7.90
C TYR A 197 21.98 -7.62 8.42
N ARG A 198 22.67 -6.60 8.92
CA ARG A 198 23.89 -6.78 9.71
C ARG A 198 24.10 -5.65 10.70
N ILE A 199 24.81 -5.94 11.78
CA ILE A 199 25.31 -4.98 12.76
C ILE A 199 26.83 -5.09 12.77
N VAL A 200 27.49 -3.96 12.58
CA VAL A 200 28.94 -3.82 12.51
C VAL A 200 29.40 -2.91 13.65
N ASP A 201 30.45 -3.29 14.38
CA ASP A 201 31.04 -2.47 15.43
C ASP A 201 31.96 -1.35 14.86
N PHE A 202 32.47 -0.48 15.74
CA PHE A 202 33.38 0.60 15.36
C PHE A 202 34.73 0.13 14.78
N ASN A 203 35.10 -1.14 14.94
CA ASN A 203 36.29 -1.74 14.33
C ASN A 203 36.00 -2.34 12.94
N GLY A 204 34.75 -2.28 12.48
CA GLY A 204 34.33 -2.90 11.22
C GLY A 204 34.03 -4.40 11.35
N VAL A 205 33.94 -4.94 12.57
CA VAL A 205 33.62 -6.35 12.81
C VAL A 205 32.11 -6.54 12.77
N GLU A 206 31.64 -7.46 11.93
CA GLU A 206 30.25 -7.88 11.90
C GLU A 206 29.95 -8.75 13.14
N VAL A 207 29.06 -8.27 14.01
CA VAL A 207 28.71 -8.93 15.27
C VAL A 207 27.37 -9.66 15.23
N VAL A 208 26.50 -9.27 14.30
CA VAL A 208 25.20 -9.88 14.03
C VAL A 208 24.93 -9.76 12.54
N SER A 209 24.45 -10.81 11.88
CA SER A 209 23.94 -10.74 10.51
C SER A 209 22.96 -11.85 10.19
N GLY A 210 22.24 -11.70 9.09
CA GLY A 210 21.30 -12.70 8.61
C GLY A 210 20.38 -12.16 7.53
N PHE A 211 19.31 -12.91 7.29
CA PHE A 211 18.22 -12.52 6.40
C PHE A 211 16.89 -12.87 7.04
N SER A 212 15.84 -12.20 6.60
CA SER A 212 14.47 -12.45 7.03
C SER A 212 13.49 -12.06 5.93
N MET A 213 12.21 -12.31 6.17
CA MET A 213 11.13 -12.06 5.23
C MET A 213 10.12 -11.06 5.81
N ALA A 214 9.64 -10.16 4.96
CA ALA A 214 8.49 -9.33 5.25
C ALA A 214 7.18 -10.12 5.08
N LYS A 215 6.09 -9.53 5.55
CA LYS A 215 4.75 -10.13 5.49
C LYS A 215 4.18 -10.23 4.07
N ALA A 216 4.72 -9.46 3.13
CA ALA A 216 4.40 -9.54 1.71
C ALA A 216 5.62 -9.13 0.87
N GLY A 217 5.64 -9.61 -0.37
CA GLY A 217 6.49 -9.05 -1.42
C GLY A 217 5.70 -8.08 -2.30
N GLY A 218 6.39 -7.47 -3.26
CA GLY A 218 5.75 -6.68 -4.30
C GLY A 218 4.61 -7.47 -4.98
N PRO A 219 3.48 -6.83 -5.32
CA PRO A 219 3.34 -5.38 -5.51
C PRO A 219 3.02 -4.56 -4.25
N ASP A 220 2.79 -5.19 -3.10
CA ASP A 220 2.52 -4.51 -1.82
C ASP A 220 3.78 -4.15 -1.02
N TRP A 221 3.63 -3.21 -0.09
CA TRP A 221 4.61 -2.97 0.97
C TRP A 221 4.41 -3.98 2.10
N GLY A 222 5.39 -4.88 2.26
CA GLY A 222 5.41 -5.86 3.34
C GLY A 222 5.99 -5.29 4.62
N TYR A 223 5.27 -5.41 5.73
CA TYR A 223 5.79 -5.14 7.07
C TYR A 223 6.81 -6.20 7.49
N PHE A 224 7.84 -5.80 8.21
CA PHE A 224 8.72 -6.73 8.91
C PHE A 224 8.98 -6.27 10.34
N ASN A 225 9.33 -7.23 11.20
CA ASN A 225 9.64 -7.03 12.60
C ASN A 225 10.75 -8.01 12.99
N LEU A 226 11.81 -7.50 13.60
CA LEU A 226 13.04 -8.21 13.87
C LEU A 226 13.59 -7.82 15.23
N PHE A 227 14.01 -8.81 16.01
CA PHE A 227 14.71 -8.61 17.28
C PHE A 227 16.14 -9.12 17.12
N LEU A 228 17.11 -8.24 17.34
CA LEU A 228 18.54 -8.53 17.24
C LEU A 228 19.20 -8.42 18.62
N THR A 229 20.06 -9.37 18.94
CA THR A 229 20.84 -9.36 20.18
C THR A 229 22.32 -9.30 19.85
N ILE A 230 22.96 -8.22 20.31
CA ILE A 230 24.40 -8.02 20.18
C ILE A 230 25.11 -8.84 21.27
N PRO A 231 26.11 -9.67 20.95
CA PRO A 231 26.79 -10.51 21.93
C PRO A 231 27.42 -9.69 23.08
N GLU A 232 27.40 -10.22 24.30
CA GLU A 232 28.04 -9.58 25.46
C GLU A 232 29.56 -9.43 25.30
N THR A 233 30.17 -10.28 24.48
CA THR A 233 31.59 -10.21 24.11
C THR A 233 31.90 -9.03 23.18
N ALA A 234 30.90 -8.42 22.55
CA ALA A 234 31.09 -7.28 21.67
C ALA A 234 31.39 -6.01 22.49
N PRO A 235 32.35 -5.17 22.05
CA PRO A 235 32.80 -4.02 22.83
C PRO A 235 31.72 -2.96 23.04
N LYS A 236 31.92 -2.09 24.01
CA LYS A 236 31.09 -0.88 24.13
C LYS A 236 31.56 0.15 23.11
N GLY A 237 30.64 0.98 22.61
CA GLY A 237 30.96 2.01 21.61
C GLY A 237 29.92 2.13 20.51
N GLU A 238 30.36 2.70 19.38
CA GLU A 238 29.51 2.94 18.22
C GLU A 238 29.31 1.66 17.38
N TYR A 239 28.12 1.53 16.85
CA TYR A 239 27.69 0.45 15.97
C TYR A 239 26.91 1.00 14.79
N SER A 240 26.94 0.28 13.67
CA SER A 240 26.01 0.51 12.57
C SER A 240 25.17 -0.72 12.24
N LEU A 241 23.84 -0.57 12.31
CA LEU A 241 22.86 -1.49 11.73
C LEU A 241 22.67 -1.14 10.26
N GLU A 242 22.63 -2.14 9.41
CA GLU A 242 22.24 -2.02 8.02
C GLU A 242 21.13 -3.01 7.71
N VAL A 243 20.08 -2.53 7.03
CA VAL A 243 19.03 -3.35 6.42
C VAL A 243 19.08 -3.09 4.92
N PHE A 244 19.11 -4.12 4.10
CA PHE A 244 19.34 -4.00 2.66
C PHE A 244 18.71 -5.15 1.89
N THR A 245 18.64 -4.99 0.57
CA THR A 245 18.25 -6.06 -0.36
C THR A 245 19.47 -6.51 -1.17
N LEU A 246 19.36 -7.70 -1.78
CA LEU A 246 20.30 -8.17 -2.78
C LEU A 246 19.62 -8.24 -4.13
N SER A 247 20.33 -7.78 -5.15
CA SER A 247 19.93 -7.92 -6.56
C SER A 247 19.85 -9.39 -6.94
N PHE A 248 18.69 -9.83 -7.44
CA PHE A 248 18.55 -11.19 -7.98
C PHE A 248 19.46 -11.43 -9.20
N LYS A 249 19.87 -10.37 -9.91
CA LYS A 249 20.66 -10.49 -11.14
C LYS A 249 22.11 -10.85 -10.88
N ASP A 250 22.71 -10.28 -9.84
CA ASP A 250 24.16 -10.32 -9.61
C ASP A 250 24.57 -10.38 -8.12
N GLY A 251 23.61 -10.44 -7.20
CA GLY A 251 23.86 -10.43 -5.76
C GLY A 251 24.40 -9.10 -5.24
N SER A 252 24.39 -8.03 -6.03
CA SER A 252 24.83 -6.72 -5.57
C SER A 252 23.91 -6.17 -4.47
N LYS A 253 24.51 -5.46 -3.52
CA LYS A 253 23.77 -4.82 -2.43
C LYS A 253 22.93 -3.65 -2.95
N GLN A 254 21.65 -3.61 -2.58
CA GLN A 254 20.67 -2.61 -2.99
C GLN A 254 19.89 -2.07 -1.78
N ASP A 255 19.18 -0.96 -1.98
CA ASP A 255 18.23 -0.37 -1.03
C ASP A 255 18.72 -0.23 0.41
N THR A 256 20.03 -0.03 0.61
CA THR A 256 20.63 -0.05 1.94
C THR A 256 20.12 1.12 2.78
N VAL A 257 19.55 0.79 3.93
CA VAL A 257 19.26 1.72 5.01
C VAL A 257 20.27 1.47 6.12
N ARG A 258 20.97 2.52 6.55
CA ARG A 258 21.98 2.45 7.59
C ARG A 258 21.57 3.27 8.80
N VAL A 259 21.74 2.66 9.97
CA VAL A 259 21.46 3.26 11.26
C VAL A 259 22.71 3.22 12.13
N ILE A 260 23.09 4.33 12.78
CA ILE A 260 24.22 4.42 13.72
C ILE A 260 23.67 4.57 15.14
N PHE A 261 24.22 3.82 16.09
CA PHE A 261 23.83 3.91 17.50
C PHE A 261 25.00 3.55 18.41
N ASN A 262 24.88 3.88 19.70
CA ASN A 262 25.89 3.56 20.71
C ASN A 262 25.37 2.50 21.69
N ILE A 263 26.27 1.64 22.14
CA ILE A 263 26.07 0.69 23.25
C ILE A 263 26.96 1.10 24.41
N GLU A 264 26.37 1.24 25.59
CA GLU A 264 27.06 1.52 26.86
C GLU A 264 27.51 0.30 27.63
#